data_AF-A0ABC8QNH1-F1
#
_entry.id   AF-A0ABC8QNH1-F1
#
_cell.length_a   1.000
_cell.length_b   1.000
_cell.length_c   1.000
_cell.angle_alpha   90.00
_cell.angle_beta   90.00
_cell.angle_gamma   90.00
#
_symmetry.space_group_name_H-M   'P 1'
#
loop_
_entity.id
_entity.type
_entity.pdbx_description
1 polymer ?
#
loop_
_entity_poly.entity_id
_entity_poly.type
_entity_poly.pdbx_seq_one_letter_code
_entity_poly.pdbx_strand_id
1 'polypeptide(L)' 'MQSETDPYAVPKTMGIFQMLESPKDITTTLVAQRIITNHQIYMIRNTKKEASEKKYYAEKQYVSGD' A
#
# COMPACT_ATOMS: atom_id res chain seq x y z
N MET A 1 4.78 30.95 -15.45
CA MET A 1 4.50 30.97 -14.00
C MET A 1 3.00 31.07 -13.83
N GLN A 2 2.31 29.95 -13.59
CA GLN A 2 0.89 30.01 -13.22
C GLN A 2 0.84 30.48 -11.77
N SER A 3 0.28 31.66 -11.55
CA SER A 3 -0.09 32.11 -10.22
C SER A 3 -1.23 31.21 -9.73
N GLU A 4 -0.90 30.20 -8.94
CA GLU A 4 -1.87 29.38 -8.22
C GLU A 4 -2.67 30.31 -7.32
N THR A 5 -3.86 30.67 -7.79
CA THR A 5 -4.77 31.52 -7.05
C THR A 5 -5.45 30.62 -6.03
N ASP A 6 -5.39 30.98 -4.75
CA ASP A 6 -5.99 30.19 -3.68
C ASP A 6 -7.48 29.92 -4.00
N PRO A 7 -7.89 28.66 -4.18
CA PRO A 7 -9.27 28.33 -4.54
C PRO A 7 -10.28 28.72 -3.45
N TYR A 8 -9.81 29.00 -2.24
CA TYR A 8 -10.63 29.45 -1.11
C TYR A 8 -10.54 30.96 -0.85
N ALA A 9 -9.96 31.75 -1.77
CA ALA A 9 -9.79 33.19 -1.57
C ALA A 9 -11.12 33.94 -1.33
N VAL A 10 -12.15 33.71 -2.14
CA VAL A 10 -13.46 34.38 -2.00
C VAL A 10 -14.17 34.01 -0.69
N PRO A 11 -14.28 32.73 -0.29
CA PRO A 11 -14.82 32.36 1.03
C PRO A 11 -14.04 32.98 2.20
N LYS A 12 -12.71 33.10 2.08
CA LYS A 12 -11.86 33.74 3.10
C LYS A 12 -12.12 35.24 3.20
N THR A 13 -12.24 35.96 2.08
CA THR A 13 -12.54 37.41 2.10
C THR A 13 -13.94 37.71 2.61
N MET A 14 -14.89 36.81 2.40
CA MET A 14 -16.24 36.91 2.96
C MET A 14 -16.32 36.59 4.46
N GLY A 15 -15.23 36.11 5.09
CA GLY A 15 -15.21 35.73 6.51
C GLY A 15 -16.03 34.48 6.84
N ILE A 16 -16.39 33.67 5.83
CA ILE A 16 -17.23 32.47 5.98
C ILE A 16 -16.41 31.16 5.91
N PHE A 17 -15.12 31.24 5.58
CA PHE A 17 -14.24 30.07 5.54
C PHE A 17 -13.94 29.55 6.95
N GLN A 18 -14.13 28.26 7.16
CA GLN A 18 -13.78 27.58 8.40
C GLN A 18 -12.90 26.37 8.12
N MET A 19 -11.73 26.34 8.76
CA MET A 19 -10.82 25.19 8.72
C MET A 19 -11.24 24.18 9.79
N LEU A 20 -11.32 22.91 9.40
CA LEU A 20 -11.64 21.80 10.29
C LEU A 20 -10.46 20.83 10.32
N GLU A 21 -9.93 20.58 11.51
CA GLU A 21 -8.87 19.60 11.71
C GLU A 21 -9.46 18.19 11.77
N SER A 22 -8.92 17.29 10.96
CA SER A 22 -9.26 15.87 11.06
C SER A 22 -8.65 15.31 12.34
N PRO A 23 -9.41 14.60 13.20
CA PRO A 23 -8.86 13.92 14.37
C PRO A 23 -8.06 12.65 14.01
N LYS A 24 -7.92 12.33 12.72
CA LYS A 24 -7.24 11.13 12.23
C LYS A 24 -6.16 11.50 11.23
N ASP A 25 -5.00 10.86 11.40
CA ASP A 25 -3.83 11.01 10.51
C ASP A 25 -3.93 10.16 9.23
N ILE A 26 -4.98 9.37 9.09
CA ILE A 26 -5.13 8.48 7.93
C ILE A 26 -5.47 9.29 6.68
N THR A 27 -4.64 9.12 5.66
CA THR A 27 -4.84 9.72 4.35
C THR A 27 -4.99 8.64 3.28
N THR A 28 -5.61 9.00 2.16
CA THR A 28 -5.74 8.10 0.99
C THR A 28 -4.37 7.57 0.53
N THR A 29 -3.37 8.45 0.51
CA THR A 29 -1.98 8.09 0.16
C THR A 29 -1.41 7.05 1.10
N LEU A 30 -1.62 7.20 2.41
CA LEU A 30 -1.15 6.24 3.40
C LEU A 30 -1.81 4.85 3.22
N VAL A 31 -3.10 4.82 2.90
CA VAL A 31 -3.81 3.56 2.61
C VAL A 31 -3.24 2.89 1.35
N ALA A 32 -3.04 3.65 0.27
CA ALA A 32 -2.46 3.12 -0.96
C ALA A 32 -1.06 2.55 -0.73
N GLN A 33 -0.21 3.26 0.00
CA GLN A 33 1.13 2.79 0.37
C GLN A 33 1.08 1.48 1.16
N ARG A 34 0.18 1.37 2.15
CA ARG A 34 0.01 0.14 2.94
C ARG A 34 -0.35 -1.06 2.07
N ILE A 35 -1.25 -0.89 1.10
CA ILE A 35 -1.65 -1.95 0.16
C ILE A 35 -0.45 -2.41 -0.66
N ILE A 36 0.29 -1.47 -1.25
CA ILE A 36 1.47 -1.77 -2.09
C ILE A 36 2.53 -2.51 -1.27
N THR A 37 2.88 -2.01 -0.09
CA THR A 37 3.88 -2.63 0.79
C THR A 37 3.49 -4.06 1.17
N ASN A 38 2.22 -4.27 1.54
CA ASN A 38 1.74 -5.61 1.88
C ASN A 38 1.81 -6.56 0.68
N HIS A 39 1.46 -6.07 -0.51
CA HIS A 39 1.56 -6.85 -1.74
C HIS A 39 3.00 -7.25 -2.05
N GLN A 40 3.96 -6.33 -1.93
CA GLN A 40 5.39 -6.60 -2.14
C GLN A 40 5.91 -7.66 -1.15
N ILE A 41 5.56 -7.54 0.14
CA ILE A 41 5.96 -8.53 1.16
C ILE A 41 5.35 -9.91 0.87
N TYR A 42 4.11 -9.96 0.40
CA TYR A 42 3.48 -11.21 -0.02
C TYR A 42 4.21 -11.84 -1.21
N MET A 43 4.49 -11.06 -2.26
CA MET A 43 5.21 -11.54 -3.46
C MET A 43 6.57 -12.14 -3.10
N ILE A 44 7.38 -11.46 -2.29
CA ILE A 44 8.71 -11.96 -1.87
C ILE A 44 8.60 -13.31 -1.14
N ARG A 45 7.64 -13.44 -0.22
CA ARG A 45 7.42 -14.68 0.53
C ARG A 45 6.96 -15.81 -0.38
N ASN A 46 6.02 -15.51 -1.28
CA ASN A 46 5.45 -16.50 -2.18
C ASN A 46 6.50 -17.03 -3.16
N THR A 47 7.32 -16.16 -3.77
CA THR A 47 8.42 -16.57 -4.65
C THR A 47 9.42 -17.49 -3.95
N LYS A 48 9.78 -17.19 -2.70
CA LYS A 48 10.67 -18.06 -1.91
C LYS A 48 10.03 -19.43 -1.65
N LYS A 49 8.74 -19.43 -1.29
CA LYS A 49 7.98 -20.65 -1.03
C LYS A 49 7.88 -21.52 -2.29
N GLU A 50 7.48 -20.94 -3.42
CA GLU A 50 7.38 -21.63 -4.70
C GLU A 50 8.71 -22.26 -5.14
N ALA A 51 9.82 -21.52 -4.99
CA ALA A 51 11.16 -22.06 -5.30
C ALA A 51 11.51 -23.26 -4.40
N SER A 52 11.22 -23.17 -3.11
CA SER A 52 11.48 -24.25 -2.15
C SER A 52 10.63 -25.50 -2.44
N GLU A 53 9.36 -25.32 -2.78
CA GLU A 53 8.45 -26.43 -3.08
C GLU A 53 8.81 -27.10 -4.39
N LYS A 54 9.11 -26.32 -5.44
CA LYS A 54 9.59 -26.87 -6.72
C LYS A 54 10.84 -27.73 -6.53
N LYS A 55 11.81 -27.26 -5.73
CA LYS A 55 13.01 -28.04 -5.40
C LYS A 55 12.65 -29.33 -4.67
N TYR A 56 11.83 -29.23 -3.62
CA TYR A 56 11.39 -30.38 -2.84
C TYR A 56 10.72 -31.46 -3.71
N TYR A 57 9.78 -31.08 -4.58
CA TYR A 57 9.07 -32.04 -5.42
C TYR A 57 9.92 -32.61 -6.57
N ALA A 58 10.90 -31.87 -7.08
CA ALA A 58 11.85 -32.39 -8.07
C ALA A 58 12.80 -33.45 -7.47
N GLU A 59 13.21 -33.25 -6.22
CA GLU A 59 14.14 -34.14 -5.51
C GLU A 59 13.43 -35.30 -4.80
N LYS A 60 12.10 -35.22 -4.64
CA LYS A 60 11.32 -36.24 -3.92
C LYS A 60 11.34 -37.57 -4.66
N GLN A 61 12.06 -38.54 -4.11
CA GLN A 61 11.95 -39.95 -4.49
C GLN A 61 10.92 -40.65 -3.59
N TYR A 62 10.10 -41.50 -4.19
CA TYR A 62 9.14 -42.33 -3.45
C TYR A 62 9.91 -43.35 -2.60
N VAL A 63 9.66 -43.35 -1.30
CA VAL A 63 10.21 -44.37 -0.40
C VAL A 63 9.05 -45.29 -0.06
N SER A 64 9.03 -46.50 -0.62
CA SER A 64 8.15 -47.57 -0.14
C SER A 64 8.65 -47.99 1.24
N GLY A 65 7.80 -47.89 2.25
CA GLY A 65 8.07 -48.53 3.54
C GLY A 65 7.88 -50.03 3.40
N ASP A 66 8.93 -50.81 3.64
CA ASP A 66 8.85 -52.24 3.95
C ASP A 66 8.22 -52.46 5.34
#